data_AF-A0A963B265-F1
#
_entry.id   AF-A0A963B265-F1
#
_cell.length_a   1.000
_cell.length_b   1.000
_cell.length_c   1.000
_cell.angle_alpha   90.00
_cell.angle_beta   90.00
_cell.angle_gamma   90.00
#
_symmetry.space_group_name_H-M   'P 1'
#
loop_
_entity.id
_entity.type
_entity.pdbx_description
1 polymer ?
#
loop_
_entity_poly.entity_id
_entity_poly.type
_entity_poly.pdbx_seq_one_letter_code
_entity_poly.pdbx_strand_id
1 'polypeptide(L)'
;MSKRANPALIGIFVLAALTILVATIIYFGSGKYGGNWYRFNVYFEGNAAGLQVGAPVVLKGVSIGQVSSVQVGFYPEDDDFIVPVVIDVDGDKILWSDSFIAKNQQKPLQKLIDQGLRARLDLQSIVTGQLRIDL
;
A
#
# COMPACT_ATOMS: atom_id res chain seq x y z
N MET A 1 -36.24 -34.39 38.00
CA MET A 1 -36.94 -34.12 36.72
C MET A 1 -35.89 -33.81 35.66
N SER A 2 -35.73 -34.66 34.65
CA SER A 2 -34.72 -34.48 33.59
C SER A 2 -35.24 -33.51 32.52
N LYS A 3 -34.61 -32.33 32.41
CA LYS A 3 -34.84 -31.40 31.29
C LYS A 3 -34.37 -32.09 30.00
N ARG A 4 -35.31 -32.43 29.12
CA ARG A 4 -35.01 -32.96 27.79
C ARG A 4 -34.40 -31.85 26.93
N ALA A 5 -33.28 -32.15 26.28
CA ALA A 5 -32.65 -31.20 25.36
C ALA A 5 -33.61 -30.91 24.18
N ASN A 6 -33.78 -29.64 23.84
CA ASN A 6 -34.61 -29.22 22.72
C ASN A 6 -33.75 -29.15 21.44
N PRO A 7 -33.95 -30.04 20.46
CA PRO A 7 -33.13 -30.08 19.24
C PRO A 7 -33.22 -28.79 18.41
N ALA A 8 -34.34 -28.05 18.48
CA ALA A 8 -34.47 -26.76 17.80
C ALA A 8 -33.51 -25.70 18.37
N LEU A 9 -33.27 -25.73 19.67
CA LEU A 9 -32.34 -24.82 20.36
C LEU A 9 -30.88 -25.10 19.95
N ILE A 10 -30.54 -26.37 19.75
CA ILE A 10 -29.22 -26.79 19.26
C ILE A 10 -29.05 -26.34 17.79
N GLY A 11 -30.08 -26.51 16.96
CA GLY A 11 -30.05 -26.06 15.56
C GLY A 11 -29.82 -24.56 15.41
N ILE A 12 -30.52 -23.74 16.21
CA ILE A 12 -30.33 -22.27 16.22
C ILE A 12 -28.91 -21.91 16.67
N PHE A 13 -28.37 -22.59 17.69
CA PHE A 13 -27.01 -22.34 18.17
C PHE A 13 -25.96 -22.64 17.10
N VAL A 14 -26.08 -23.77 16.41
CA VAL A 14 -25.17 -24.14 15.32
C VAL A 14 -25.26 -23.15 14.16
N LEU A 15 -26.48 -22.75 13.79
CA LEU A 15 -26.67 -21.74 12.75
C LEU A 15 -26.03 -20.41 13.15
N ALA A 16 -26.29 -19.92 14.37
CA ALA A 16 -25.71 -18.67 14.86
C ALA A 16 -24.17 -18.70 14.89
N ALA A 17 -23.58 -19.81 15.34
CA ALA A 17 -22.13 -20.00 15.34
C ALA A 17 -21.56 -19.97 13.90
N LEU A 18 -22.25 -20.61 12.94
CA LEU A 18 -21.85 -20.60 11.54
C LEU A 18 -21.96 -19.20 10.93
N THR A 19 -23.03 -18.44 11.22
CA THR A 19 -23.17 -17.06 10.72
C THR A 19 -22.09 -16.15 11.27
N ILE A 20 -21.77 -16.27 12.57
CA ILE A 20 -20.70 -15.48 13.19
C ILE A 20 -19.35 -15.83 12.56
N LEU A 21 -19.07 -17.12 12.32
CA LEU A 21 -17.84 -17.56 11.66
C LEU A 21 -17.71 -16.94 10.26
N VAL A 22 -18.75 -17.05 9.42
CA VAL A 22 -18.75 -16.48 8.07
C VAL A 22 -18.63 -14.96 8.10
N ALA A 23 -19.37 -14.27 8.98
CA ALA A 23 -19.28 -12.82 9.15
C ALA A 23 -17.88 -12.38 9.58
N THR A 24 -17.23 -13.15 10.47
CA THR A 24 -15.87 -12.89 10.93
C THR A 24 -14.90 -13.06 9.77
N ILE A 25 -15.00 -14.14 8.99
CA ILE A 25 -14.13 -14.35 7.81
C ILE A 25 -14.33 -13.25 6.77
N ILE A 26 -15.55 -12.76 6.53
CA ILE A 26 -15.78 -11.66 5.58
C ILE A 26 -15.20 -10.35 6.12
N TYR A 27 -15.48 -10.04 7.39
CA TYR A 27 -14.98 -8.83 8.05
C TYR A 27 -13.44 -8.83 8.06
N PHE A 28 -12.85 -9.96 8.49
CA PHE A 28 -11.40 -10.13 8.60
C PHE A 28 -10.71 -10.44 7.25
N GLY A 29 -11.42 -10.95 6.25
CA GLY A 29 -10.87 -11.33 4.94
C GLY A 29 -10.94 -10.22 3.90
N SER A 30 -11.72 -9.16 4.15
CA SER A 30 -11.83 -7.98 3.27
C SER A 30 -10.55 -7.15 3.15
N GLY A 31 -9.47 -7.52 3.87
CA GLY A 31 -8.15 -6.88 3.77
C GLY A 31 -8.13 -5.43 4.25
N LYS A 32 -9.23 -4.92 4.80
CA LYS A 32 -9.40 -3.52 5.23
C LYS A 32 -8.79 -3.22 6.61
N TYR A 33 -7.68 -3.86 6.95
CA TYR A 33 -6.94 -3.52 8.17
C TYR A 33 -6.07 -2.30 7.95
N GLY A 34 -6.56 -1.17 8.46
CA GLY A 34 -5.78 -0.21 9.22
C GLY A 34 -4.42 0.18 8.64
N GLY A 35 -4.45 0.92 7.54
CA GLY A 35 -3.36 1.78 7.12
C GLY A 35 -3.87 2.69 6.01
N ASN A 36 -3.64 3.98 6.09
CA ASN A 36 -3.97 4.89 4.99
C ASN A 36 -2.92 4.76 3.89
N TRP A 37 -2.96 3.64 3.15
CA TRP A 37 -2.02 3.37 2.07
C TRP A 37 -2.38 4.19 0.84
N TYR A 38 -1.47 5.04 0.43
CA TYR A 38 -1.58 5.80 -0.81
C TYR A 38 -0.75 5.12 -1.90
N ARG A 39 -1.43 4.70 -2.97
CA ARG A 39 -0.80 4.11 -4.15
C ARG A 39 -0.47 5.17 -5.18
N PHE A 40 0.77 5.20 -5.65
CA PHE A 40 1.24 6.11 -6.71
C PHE A 40 1.91 5.35 -7.84
N ASN A 41 1.74 5.87 -9.05
CA ASN A 41 2.51 5.46 -10.22
C ASN A 41 3.65 6.46 -10.41
N VAL A 42 4.87 5.94 -10.46
CA VAL A 42 6.09 6.69 -10.70
C VAL A 42 6.70 6.19 -12.00
N TYR A 43 7.05 7.12 -12.87
CA TYR A 43 7.64 6.82 -14.17
C TYR A 43 9.11 7.21 -14.14
N PHE A 44 9.98 6.25 -14.42
CA PHE A 44 11.40 6.49 -14.58
C PHE A 44 11.78 6.36 -16.06
N GLU A 45 12.44 7.38 -16.59
CA GLU A 45 13.05 7.40 -17.94
C GLU A 45 14.38 6.62 -17.95
N GLY A 46 14.99 6.42 -16.78
CA GLY A 46 16.26 5.73 -16.64
C GLY A 46 16.14 4.22 -16.43
N ASN A 47 17.30 3.57 -16.37
CA ASN A 47 17.38 2.15 -16.05
C ASN A 47 17.02 1.89 -14.57
N ALA A 48 15.99 1.07 -14.34
CA ALA A 48 15.61 0.62 -12.99
C ALA A 48 16.25 -0.72 -12.58
N ALA A 49 17.34 -1.13 -13.23
CA ALA A 49 18.06 -2.36 -12.89
C ALA A 49 18.50 -2.34 -11.42
N GLY A 50 18.10 -3.37 -10.67
CA GLY A 50 18.35 -3.47 -9.23
C GLY A 50 17.18 -3.01 -8.37
N LEU A 51 16.14 -2.38 -8.94
CA LEU A 51 14.89 -2.12 -8.24
C LEU A 51 14.01 -3.39 -8.24
N GLN A 52 13.54 -3.79 -7.07
CA GLN A 52 12.76 -5.01 -6.90
C GLN A 52 11.43 -4.71 -6.21
N VAL A 53 10.44 -5.58 -6.41
CA VAL A 53 9.20 -5.54 -5.62
C VAL A 53 9.57 -5.75 -4.14
N GLY A 54 9.01 -4.91 -3.27
CA GLY A 54 9.34 -4.83 -1.85
C GLY A 54 10.52 -3.90 -1.53
N ALA A 55 11.17 -3.28 -2.52
CA ALA A 55 12.19 -2.27 -2.25
C ALA A 55 11.59 -1.09 -1.44
N PRO A 56 12.32 -0.54 -0.46
CA PRO A 56 11.80 0.49 0.42
C PRO A 56 11.61 1.80 -0.34
N VAL A 57 10.52 2.49 -0.01
CA VAL A 57 10.29 3.89 -0.38
C VAL A 57 10.64 4.74 0.82
N VAL A 58 11.63 5.60 0.63
CA VAL A 58 12.25 6.39 1.68
C VAL A 58 11.91 7.87 1.46
N LEU A 59 11.68 8.59 2.55
CA LEU A 59 11.58 10.04 2.55
C LEU A 59 12.47 10.55 3.66
N LYS A 60 13.45 11.40 3.32
CA LYS A 60 14.42 11.95 4.29
C LYS A 60 15.09 10.87 5.16
N GLY A 61 15.42 9.71 4.57
CA GLY A 61 16.08 8.60 5.25
C GLY A 61 15.17 7.67 6.07
N VAL A 62 13.86 7.94 6.14
CA VAL A 62 12.88 7.07 6.82
C VAL A 62 12.09 6.26 5.81
N SER A 63 12.01 4.94 6.00
CA SER A 63 11.16 4.07 5.16
C SER A 63 9.69 4.31 5.49
N ILE A 64 8.96 4.81 4.49
CA ILE A 64 7.54 5.18 4.57
C ILE A 64 6.65 4.29 3.70
N GLY A 65 7.23 3.34 2.97
CA GLY A 65 6.48 2.52 2.03
C GLY A 65 7.34 1.49 1.33
N GLN A 66 6.78 0.91 0.28
CA GLN A 66 7.43 -0.14 -0.50
C GLN A 66 6.99 -0.12 -1.96
N VAL A 67 7.84 -0.66 -2.83
CA VAL A 67 7.53 -0.92 -4.23
C VAL A 67 6.58 -2.10 -4.34
N SER A 68 5.46 -1.92 -5.01
CA SER A 68 4.43 -2.94 -5.18
C SER A 68 4.51 -3.63 -6.54
N SER A 69 4.96 -2.93 -7.58
CA SER A 69 5.14 -3.49 -8.92
C SER A 69 6.17 -2.70 -9.71
N VAL A 70 6.97 -3.40 -10.52
CA VAL A 70 7.89 -2.81 -11.50
C VAL A 70 7.56 -3.44 -12.84
N GLN A 71 7.30 -2.61 -13.84
CA GLN A 71 6.95 -3.05 -15.20
C GLN A 71 7.80 -2.26 -16.20
N VAL A 72 8.00 -2.83 -17.39
CA VAL A 72 8.60 -2.13 -18.53
C VAL A 72 7.49 -1.87 -19.53
N GLY A 73 7.23 -0.59 -19.79
CA GLY A 73 6.26 -0.15 -20.77
C GLY A 73 6.97 0.39 -22.00
N PHE A 74 6.49 0.01 -23.18
CA PHE A 74 6.88 0.66 -24.43
C PHE A 74 5.76 1.62 -24.83
N TYR A 75 6.09 2.90 -25.03
CA TYR A 75 5.13 3.92 -25.45
C TYR A 75 5.34 4.18 -26.95
N PRO A 76 4.46 3.67 -27.82
CA PRO A 76 4.66 3.76 -29.27
C PRO A 76 4.62 5.19 -29.81
N GLU A 77 4.02 6.12 -29.07
CA GLU A 77 3.90 7.53 -29.47
C GLU A 77 5.24 8.27 -29.36
N ASP A 78 6.06 7.91 -28.37
CA ASP A 78 7.34 8.56 -28.08
C ASP A 78 8.56 7.71 -28.54
N ASP A 79 8.31 6.49 -29.07
CA ASP A 79 9.31 5.47 -29.40
C ASP A 79 10.31 5.20 -28.26
N ASP A 80 9.82 5.30 -27.02
CA ASP A 80 10.65 5.22 -25.82
C ASP A 80 10.18 4.13 -24.85
N PHE A 81 11.14 3.58 -24.12
CA PHE A 81 10.93 2.62 -23.05
C PHE A 81 10.92 3.34 -21.72
N ILE A 82 9.78 3.31 -21.03
CA ILE A 82 9.69 3.82 -19.67
C ILE A 82 9.48 2.66 -18.68
N VAL A 83 9.89 2.90 -17.45
CA VAL A 83 9.72 1.95 -16.36
C VAL A 83 8.63 2.47 -15.41
N PRO A 84 7.35 2.11 -15.62
CA PRO A 84 6.31 2.37 -14.66
C PRO A 84 6.49 1.52 -13.40
N VAL A 85 6.57 2.21 -12.26
CA VAL A 85 6.71 1.61 -10.94
C VAL A 85 5.51 2.01 -10.09
N VAL A 86 4.86 1.03 -9.49
CA VAL A 86 3.79 1.24 -8.52
C VAL A 86 4.39 1.20 -7.12
N ILE A 87 4.17 2.25 -6.35
CA ILE A 87 4.59 2.33 -4.95
C ILE A 87 3.38 2.47 -4.03
N ASP A 88 3.47 1.81 -2.87
CA ASP A 88 2.52 1.97 -1.77
C ASP A 88 3.21 2.73 -0.63
N VAL A 89 2.65 3.89 -0.29
CA VAL A 89 3.14 4.77 0.77
C VAL A 89 2.17 4.71 1.95
N ASP A 90 2.68 4.39 3.12
CA ASP A 90 1.94 4.39 4.37
C ASP A 90 1.76 5.83 4.87
N GLY A 91 0.54 6.35 4.74
CA GLY A 91 0.18 7.69 5.17
C GLY A 91 0.31 7.93 6.68
N ASP A 92 0.25 6.86 7.48
CA ASP A 92 0.32 6.93 8.94
C ASP A 92 1.77 7.07 9.43
N LYS A 93 2.76 6.75 8.59
CA LYS A 93 4.18 7.00 8.86
C LYS A 93 4.60 8.46 8.66
N ILE A 94 3.73 9.28 8.07
CA ILE A 94 3.99 10.70 7.86
C ILE A 94 3.16 11.49 8.87
N LEU A 95 3.84 12.23 9.74
CA LEU A 95 3.16 13.13 10.68
C LEU A 95 2.73 14.39 9.95
N TRP A 96 1.43 14.50 9.72
CA TRP A 96 0.81 15.66 9.12
C TRP A 96 0.34 16.64 10.20
N SER A 97 0.55 17.95 9.99
CA SER A 97 -0.10 18.94 10.86
C SER A 97 -1.61 18.93 10.64
N ASP A 98 -2.40 19.07 11.72
CA ASP A 98 -3.86 19.17 11.66
C ASP A 98 -4.33 20.27 10.68
N SER A 99 -3.61 21.39 10.63
CA SER A 99 -3.87 22.49 9.70
C SER A 99 -3.64 22.10 8.23
N PHE A 100 -2.68 21.21 7.98
CA PHE A 100 -2.37 20.70 6.65
C PHE A 100 -3.41 19.67 6.22
N ILE A 101 -3.80 18.73 7.10
CA ILE A 101 -4.87 17.76 6.82
C ILE A 101 -6.21 18.45 6.61
N ALA A 102 -6.58 19.40 7.47
CA ALA A 102 -7.84 20.14 7.35
C ALA A 102 -7.95 20.95 6.05
N LYS A 103 -6.81 21.39 5.49
CA LYS A 103 -6.75 22.15 4.24
C LYS A 103 -6.61 21.26 3.00
N ASN A 104 -5.99 20.09 3.13
CA ASN A 104 -5.62 19.22 2.00
C ASN A 104 -6.30 17.84 2.06
N GLN A 105 -7.46 17.78 2.74
CA GLN A 105 -8.35 16.67 3.16
C GLN A 105 -8.36 15.35 2.35
N GLN A 106 -7.82 15.30 1.14
CA GLN A 106 -7.84 14.11 0.30
C GLN A 106 -6.49 13.70 -0.30
N LYS A 107 -5.50 14.61 -0.43
CA LYS A 107 -4.23 14.30 -1.15
C LYS A 107 -3.04 15.12 -0.63
N PRO A 108 -2.60 14.90 0.61
CA PRO A 108 -1.49 15.65 1.20
C PRO A 108 -0.19 15.48 0.40
N LEU A 109 0.07 14.28 -0.15
CA LEU A 109 1.23 14.01 -0.99
C LEU A 109 1.20 14.76 -2.33
N GLN A 110 0.01 14.99 -2.92
CA GLN A 110 -0.10 15.69 -4.19
C GLN A 110 0.37 17.14 -4.09
N LYS A 111 0.08 17.81 -2.98
CA LYS A 111 0.60 19.17 -2.75
C LYS A 111 2.12 19.20 -2.60
N LEU A 112 2.72 18.16 -2.02
CA LEU A 112 4.17 18.06 -1.96
C LEU A 112 4.75 17.86 -3.37
N ILE A 113 4.09 17.09 -4.23
CA ILE A 113 4.46 16.94 -5.65
C ILE A 113 4.41 18.28 -6.37
N ASP A 114 3.34 19.07 -6.15
CA ASP A 114 3.20 20.43 -6.70
C ASP A 114 4.31 21.36 -6.19
N GLN A 115 4.80 21.14 -4.97
CA GLN A 115 5.93 21.87 -4.37
C GLN A 115 7.31 21.33 -4.77
N GLY A 116 7.38 20.31 -5.62
CA GLY A 116 8.63 19.79 -6.16
C GLY A 116 9.12 18.46 -5.56
N LEU A 117 8.29 17.74 -4.79
CA LEU A 117 8.59 16.36 -4.41
C LEU A 117 8.75 15.51 -5.67
N ARG A 118 9.84 14.75 -5.78
CA ARG A 118 10.18 13.95 -6.96
C ARG A 118 10.82 12.65 -6.51
N ALA A 119 10.30 11.55 -7.03
CA ALA A 119 10.90 10.25 -6.81
C ALA A 119 12.21 10.11 -7.58
N ARG A 120 13.22 9.53 -6.94
CA ARG A 120 14.52 9.19 -7.53
C ARG A 120 14.90 7.76 -7.17
N LEU A 121 15.58 7.09 -8.09
CA LEU A 121 16.26 5.83 -7.82
C LEU A 121 17.60 6.10 -7.12
N ASP A 122 17.77 5.54 -5.94
CA ASP A 122 18.99 5.64 -5.15
C ASP A 122 19.53 4.26 -4.80
N LEU A 123 20.84 4.14 -4.56
CA LEU A 123 21.46 2.87 -4.20
C LEU A 123 21.11 2.50 -2.76
N GLN A 124 20.47 1.35 -2.59
CA GLN A 124 20.27 0.75 -1.28
C GLN A 124 21.53 0.01 -0.82
N SER A 125 22.17 -0.72 -1.73
CA SER A 125 23.32 -1.55 -1.41
C SER A 125 24.29 -1.58 -2.58
N ILE A 126 25.50 -1.05 -2.34
CA ILE A 126 26.59 -1.04 -3.31
C ILE A 126 27.05 -2.46 -3.67
N VAL A 127 27.02 -3.37 -2.69
CA VAL A 127 27.51 -4.75 -2.86
C VAL A 127 26.61 -5.56 -3.79
N THR A 128 25.30 -5.35 -3.69
CA THR A 128 24.29 -6.12 -4.46
C THR A 128 23.74 -5.36 -5.66
N GLY A 129 24.04 -4.07 -5.78
CA GLY A 129 23.44 -3.19 -6.79
C GLY A 129 21.94 -2.94 -6.58
N GLN A 130 21.39 -3.24 -5.39
CA GLN A 130 19.98 -3.03 -5.11
C GLN A 130 19.66 -1.53 -5.04
N LEU A 131 18.52 -1.17 -5.63
CA LEU A 131 17.99 0.20 -5.62
C LEU A 131 16.84 0.33 -4.63
N ARG A 132 16.68 1.54 -4.11
CA ARG A 132 15.50 2.02 -3.38
C ARG A 132 14.93 3.24 -4.08
N ILE A 133 13.72 3.64 -3.69
CA ILE A 133 13.14 4.91 -4.12
C ILE A 133 13.28 5.91 -2.98
N ASP A 134 13.86 7.07 -3.29
CA ASP A 134 13.89 8.24 -2.39
C ASP A 134 12.92 9.30 -2.94
N LEU A 135 12.13 9.93 -2.07
CA LEU A 135 11.11 10.92 -2.41
C LEU A 135 11.52 12.35 -2.06
#